data_AF-A0A6I2U4U8-F1
#
_entry.id   AF-A0A6I2U4U8-F1
#
_cell.length_a   1.000
_cell.length_b   1.000
_cell.length_c   1.000
_cell.angle_alpha   90.00
_cell.angle_beta   90.00
_cell.angle_gamma   90.00
#
_symmetry.space_group_name_H-M   'P 1'
#
loop_
_entity.id
_entity.type
_entity.pdbx_description
1 polymer ?
#
loop_
_entity_poly.entity_id
_entity_poly.type
_entity_poly.pdbx_seq_one_letter_code
_entity_poly.pdbx_strand_id
1 'polypeptide(L)'
;MYYEDGVYYWYGENKEHTDGKNEVWTWGIKVYSSTDLYNWQDRGFLIQPVLDDPNASMFPTKRIDRPHILKCPSTGKYVCWIKLSGPEAAFTIWQAGRPTLC
;
A
#
# COMPACT_ATOMS: atom_id res chain seq x y z
N MET A 1 -9.98 0.16 -2.77
CA MET A 1 -10.56 1.35 -2.12
C MET A 1 -11.26 0.90 -0.85
N TYR A 2 -11.17 1.68 0.22
CA TYR A 2 -11.80 1.43 1.52
C TYR A 2 -12.68 2.63 1.90
N TYR A 3 -13.77 2.43 2.63
CA TYR A 3 -14.66 3.50 3.04
C TYR A 3 -15.00 3.35 4.53
N GLU A 4 -14.89 4.45 5.27
CA GLU A 4 -15.22 4.51 6.70
C GLU A 4 -15.56 5.96 7.08
N ASP A 5 -16.62 6.14 7.87
CA ASP A 5 -17.03 7.42 8.46
C ASP A 5 -17.12 8.60 7.48
N GLY A 6 -17.70 8.36 6.29
CA GLY A 6 -17.87 9.40 5.27
C GLY A 6 -16.64 9.64 4.39
N VAL A 7 -15.54 8.92 4.59
CA VAL A 7 -14.27 9.11 3.89
C VAL A 7 -13.89 7.88 3.07
N TYR A 8 -13.57 8.09 1.81
CA TYR A 8 -12.97 7.11 0.91
C TYR A 8 -11.46 7.17 1.01
N TYR A 9 -10.82 6.00 1.10
CA TYR A 9 -9.38 5.83 1.11
C TYR A 9 -8.93 5.01 -0.09
N TRP A 10 -8.01 5.58 -0.87
CA TRP A 10 -7.39 4.92 -2.02
C TRP A 10 -5.93 4.60 -1.71
N TYR A 11 -5.64 3.32 -1.65
CA TYR A 11 -4.29 2.78 -1.51
C TYR A 11 -3.76 2.38 -2.87
N GLY A 12 -2.51 2.75 -3.16
CA GLY A 12 -1.91 2.50 -4.46
C GLY A 12 -0.40 2.38 -4.40
N GLU A 13 0.15 1.70 -5.39
CA GLU A 13 1.59 1.61 -5.62
C GLU A 13 2.14 3.00 -5.96
N ASN A 14 3.21 3.44 -5.28
CA ASN A 14 3.90 4.65 -5.69
C ASN A 14 4.82 4.36 -6.89
N LYS A 15 4.57 5.05 -8.01
CA LYS A 15 5.34 4.92 -9.26
C LYS A 15 6.18 6.16 -9.59
N GLU A 16 6.33 7.11 -8.66
CA GLU A 16 7.14 8.33 -8.86
C GLU A 16 8.59 8.04 -9.29
N HIS A 17 9.13 6.87 -8.92
CA HIS A 17 10.48 6.41 -9.27
C HIS A 17 10.51 5.32 -10.35
N THR A 18 9.37 4.98 -10.96
CA THR A 18 9.26 3.92 -11.98
C THR A 18 9.13 4.55 -13.37
N ASP A 19 10.12 4.34 -14.23
CA ASP A 19 10.17 4.91 -15.59
C ASP A 19 10.11 3.85 -16.72
N GLY A 20 9.98 2.57 -16.35
CA GLY A 20 9.99 1.44 -17.27
C GLY A 20 11.36 1.08 -17.86
N LYS A 21 12.43 1.76 -17.43
CA LYS A 21 13.82 1.53 -17.84
C LYS A 21 14.69 1.08 -16.66
N ASN A 22 14.43 1.64 -15.48
CA ASN A 22 15.06 1.24 -14.24
C ASN A 22 14.40 -0.01 -13.63
N GLU A 23 15.04 -0.57 -12.60
CA GLU A 23 14.56 -1.78 -11.93
C GLU A 23 13.50 -1.50 -10.84
N VAL A 24 13.17 -0.22 -10.57
CA VAL A 24 12.21 0.16 -9.54
C VAL A 24 10.80 -0.20 -9.99
N TRP A 25 10.24 -1.22 -9.38
CA TRP A 25 8.86 -1.65 -9.60
C TRP A 25 7.85 -0.78 -8.84
N THR A 26 8.08 -0.56 -7.55
CA THR A 26 7.18 0.20 -6.66
C THR A 26 7.99 0.88 -5.56
N TRP A 27 7.74 2.17 -5.30
CA TRP A 27 8.41 2.94 -4.25
C TRP A 27 7.56 3.05 -2.98
N GLY A 28 7.15 1.91 -2.42
CA GLY A 28 6.20 1.84 -1.30
C GLY A 28 4.74 2.04 -1.72
N ILE A 29 3.84 2.08 -0.72
CA ILE A 29 2.38 2.21 -0.90
C ILE A 29 1.93 3.57 -0.38
N LYS A 30 1.24 4.33 -1.22
CA LYS A 30 0.65 5.63 -0.88
C LYS A 30 -0.81 5.46 -0.46
N VAL A 31 -1.30 6.42 0.32
CA VAL A 31 -2.72 6.54 0.66
C VAL A 31 -3.22 7.95 0.34
N TYR A 32 -4.40 7.99 -0.24
CA TYR A 32 -5.14 9.22 -0.51
C TYR A 32 -6.51 9.13 0.14
N SER A 33 -7.07 10.27 0.58
CA SER A 33 -8.44 10.32 1.11
C SER A 33 -9.30 11.32 0.34
N SER A 34 -10.59 11.02 0.19
CA SER A 34 -11.57 11.89 -0.44
C SER A 34 -12.95 11.71 0.21
N THR A 35 -13.78 12.74 0.21
CA THR A 35 -15.20 12.65 0.59
C THR A 35 -16.14 12.58 -0.62
N ASP A 36 -15.63 12.80 -1.84
CA ASP A 36 -16.42 12.94 -3.07
C ASP A 36 -15.91 12.10 -4.24
N LEU A 37 -14.89 11.24 -4.01
CA LEU A 37 -14.20 10.41 -5.01
C LEU A 37 -13.48 11.19 -6.12
N TYR A 38 -13.41 12.51 -6.02
CA TYR A 38 -12.85 13.39 -7.05
C TYR A 38 -11.67 14.21 -6.52
N ASN A 39 -11.86 14.92 -5.41
CA ASN A 39 -10.82 15.70 -4.75
C ASN A 39 -10.08 14.81 -3.76
N TRP A 40 -8.82 14.47 -4.09
CA TRP A 40 -7.99 13.58 -3.30
C TRP A 40 -6.92 14.33 -2.52
N GLN A 41 -6.93 14.17 -1.20
CA GLN A 41 -5.85 14.62 -0.31
C GLN A 41 -4.79 13.51 -0.20
N ASP A 42 -3.54 13.85 -0.53
CA ASP A 42 -2.39 12.98 -0.26
C ASP A 42 -2.17 12.87 1.26
N ARG A 43 -2.16 11.63 1.77
CA ARG A 43 -1.94 11.29 3.19
C ARG A 43 -0.55 10.68 3.44
N GLY A 44 0.32 10.71 2.43
CA GLY A 44 1.67 10.15 2.50
C GLY A 44 1.71 8.64 2.28
N PHE A 45 2.74 8.01 2.82
CA PHE A 45 2.91 6.57 2.73
C PHE A 45 2.01 5.85 3.73
N LEU A 46 1.39 4.76 3.28
CA LEU A 46 0.87 3.70 4.14
C LEU A 46 2.02 2.78 4.57
N ILE A 47 2.85 2.38 3.62
CA ILE A 47 4.03 1.53 3.82
C ILE A 47 5.18 2.16 3.03
N GLN A 48 6.28 2.47 3.72
CA GLN A 48 7.48 3.03 3.10
C GLN A 48 8.25 1.95 2.32
N PRO A 49 9.00 2.31 1.27
CA PRO A 49 9.97 1.39 0.68
C PRO A 49 11.04 1.02 1.72
N VAL A 50 11.51 -0.22 1.66
CA VAL A 50 12.66 -0.68 2.46
C VAL A 50 13.88 -0.61 1.56
N LEU A 51 14.89 0.19 1.92
CA LEU A 51 16.02 0.52 1.03
C LEU A 51 17.32 -0.21 1.38
N ASP A 52 17.40 -0.76 2.58
CA ASP A 52 18.58 -1.38 3.17
C ASP A 52 18.52 -2.92 3.20
N ASP A 53 17.40 -3.52 2.82
CA ASP A 53 17.23 -4.97 2.74
C ASP A 53 16.63 -5.42 1.39
N PRO A 54 17.47 -5.94 0.45
CA PRO A 54 17.01 -6.48 -0.83
C PRO A 54 16.04 -7.67 -0.73
N ASN A 55 15.98 -8.35 0.41
CA ASN A 55 15.08 -9.47 0.63
C ASN A 55 13.71 -9.03 1.17
N ALA A 56 13.60 -7.81 1.70
CA ALA A 56 12.33 -7.29 2.17
C ALA A 56 11.31 -7.23 1.03
N SER A 57 10.07 -7.62 1.30
CA SER A 57 9.02 -7.62 0.27
C SER A 57 8.73 -6.24 -0.31
N MET A 58 9.04 -5.17 0.45
CA MET A 58 8.85 -3.77 0.05
C MET A 58 10.14 -3.12 -0.47
N PHE A 59 11.13 -3.92 -0.85
CA PHE A 59 12.32 -3.43 -1.57
C PHE A 59 11.93 -2.96 -2.98
N PRO A 60 12.49 -1.86 -3.51
CA PRO A 60 11.99 -1.21 -4.73
C PRO A 60 11.88 -2.10 -5.97
N THR A 61 12.70 -3.15 -6.10
CA THR A 61 12.67 -4.07 -7.25
C THR A 61 11.68 -5.23 -7.08
N LYS A 62 11.10 -5.41 -5.89
CA LYS A 62 10.09 -6.45 -5.63
C LYS A 62 8.76 -6.08 -6.27
N ARG A 63 8.14 -7.08 -6.89
CA ARG A 63 6.88 -6.91 -7.64
C ARG A 63 5.66 -6.97 -6.73
N ILE A 64 5.51 -5.94 -5.90
CA ILE A 64 4.35 -5.77 -5.03
C ILE A 64 3.25 -4.96 -5.73
N ASP A 65 2.08 -5.57 -5.81
CA ASP A 65 0.96 -5.07 -6.60
C ASP A 65 -0.35 -5.09 -5.80
N ARG A 66 -1.24 -4.14 -6.12
CA ARG A 66 -2.67 -4.16 -5.76
C ARG A 66 -2.93 -4.30 -4.25
N PRO A 67 -2.59 -3.31 -3.43
CA PRO A 67 -2.91 -3.31 -2.00
C PRO A 67 -4.42 -3.30 -1.76
N HIS A 68 -4.90 -4.19 -0.90
CA HIS A 68 -6.29 -4.24 -0.45
C HIS A 68 -6.36 -4.18 1.07
N ILE A 69 -7.17 -3.26 1.60
CA ILE A 69 -7.36 -3.11 3.05
C ILE A 69 -8.76 -3.57 3.44
N LEU A 70 -8.81 -4.33 4.53
CA LEU A 70 -10.03 -4.80 5.19
C LEU A 70 -9.94 -4.51 6.69
N LYS A 71 -11.07 -4.16 7.32
CA LYS A 71 -11.19 -4.06 8.78
C LYS A 71 -11.73 -5.38 9.32
N CYS A 72 -11.03 -5.97 10.28
CA CYS A 72 -11.45 -7.19 10.97
C CYS A 72 -12.42 -6.82 12.10
N PRO A 73 -13.73 -7.16 12.02
CA PRO A 73 -14.72 -6.68 13.00
C PRO A 73 -14.48 -7.16 14.42
N SER A 74 -13.97 -8.39 14.60
CA SER A 74 -13.74 -8.97 15.93
C SER A 74 -12.57 -8.34 16.67
N THR A 75 -11.60 -7.75 15.96
CA THR A 75 -10.40 -7.15 16.57
C THR A 75 -10.32 -5.64 16.40
N GLY A 76 -11.16 -5.07 15.53
CA GLY A 76 -11.08 -3.67 15.09
C GLY A 76 -9.86 -3.33 14.24
N LYS A 77 -8.93 -4.27 14.02
CA LYS A 77 -7.68 -4.01 13.31
C LYS A 77 -7.87 -4.04 11.80
N TYR A 78 -7.01 -3.31 11.11
CA TYR A 78 -6.95 -3.25 9.65
C TYR A 78 -5.90 -4.24 9.14
N VAL A 79 -6.23 -4.94 8.08
CA VAL A 79 -5.35 -5.92 7.42
C VAL A 79 -5.15 -5.50 5.98
N CYS A 80 -3.89 -5.33 5.58
CA CYS A 80 -3.50 -5.03 4.21
C CYS A 80 -2.93 -6.28 3.55
N TRP A 81 -3.54 -6.67 2.43
CA TRP A 81 -3.10 -7.76 1.56
C TRP A 81 -2.46 -7.19 0.31
N ILE A 82 -1.27 -7.67 -0.03
CA ILE A 82 -0.54 -7.21 -1.22
C ILE A 82 0.03 -8.42 -1.95
N LYS A 83 -0.18 -8.49 -3.27
CA LYS A 83 0.37 -9.54 -4.13
C LYS A 83 1.87 -9.31 -4.29
N LEU A 84 2.69 -10.31 -4.03
CA LEU A 84 4.08 -10.37 -4.46
C LEU A 84 4.17 -11.32 -5.67
N SER A 85 4.53 -10.80 -6.84
CA SER A 85 4.40 -11.51 -8.14
C SER A 85 5.72 -11.94 -8.78
N GLY A 86 6.81 -11.95 -8.01
CA GLY A 86 8.13 -12.45 -8.43
C GLY A 86 8.33 -13.95 -8.18
N PRO A 87 9.58 -14.45 -8.22
CA PRO A 87 9.91 -15.85 -7.91
C PRO A 87 9.45 -16.30 -6.52
N GLU A 88 9.39 -15.38 -5.57
CA GLU A 88 8.88 -15.57 -4.20
C GLU A 88 7.36 -15.37 -4.12
N ALA A 89 6.62 -15.85 -5.12
CA ALA A 89 5.20 -15.54 -5.27
C ALA A 89 4.40 -15.86 -4.00
N ALA A 90 3.80 -14.83 -3.42
CA ALA A 90 3.07 -14.91 -2.15
C ALA A 90 2.09 -13.74 -2.00
N PHE A 91 1.29 -13.78 -0.94
CA PHE A 91 0.65 -12.58 -0.41
C PHE A 91 1.40 -12.11 0.83
N THR A 92 1.73 -10.82 0.87
CA THR A 92 2.21 -10.19 2.10
C THR A 92 1.00 -9.68 2.87
N ILE A 93 1.04 -9.85 4.19
CA ILE A 93 -0.05 -9.48 5.10
C ILE A 93 0.51 -8.55 6.15
N TRP A 94 -0.07 -7.35 6.25
CA TRP A 94 0.29 -6.34 7.23
C TRP A 94 -0.91 -6.03 8.11
N GLN A 95 -0.68 -5.71 9.39
CA GLN A 95 -1.75 -5.40 10.33
C GLN A 95 -1.47 -4.09 11.08
N ALA A 96 -2.50 -3.27 11.27
CA ALA A 96 -2.41 -2.01 12.00
C ALA A 96 -3.69 -1.71 12.81
N GLY A 97 -3.58 -0.82 13.80
CA GLY A 97 -4.74 -0.31 14.55
C GLY A 97 -5.53 0.79 13.83
N ARG A 98 -4.99 1.32 12.73
CA ARG A 98 -5.58 2.38 11.90
C ARG A 98 -5.28 2.12 10.41
N PRO A 99 -6.10 2.64 9.48
CA PRO A 99 -5.92 2.42 8.05
C PRO A 99 -4.89 3.36 7.39
N THR A 100 -4.34 4.33 8.13
CA THR A 100 -3.37 5.34 7.70
C THR A 100 -2.23 5.52 8.71
N LEU A 101 -1.09 6.12 8.32
CA LEU A 101 0.00 6.45 9.25
C LEU A 101 -0.22 7.76 10.03
N CYS A 102 -1.21 8.56 9.65
CA CYS A 102 -1.68 9.74 10.39
C CYS A 102 -2.95 9.39 11.16
#